data_AF-A0A832N7M1-F1
#
_entry.id   AF-A0A832N7M1-F1
#
_cell.length_a   1.000
_cell.length_b   1.000
_cell.length_c   1.000
_cell.angle_alpha   90.00
_cell.angle_beta   90.00
_cell.angle_gamma   90.00
#
_symmetry.space_group_name_H-M   'P 1'
#
loop_
_entity.id
_entity.type
_entity.pdbx_description
1 polymer ?
#
loop_
_entity_poly.entity_id
_entity_poly.type
_entity_poly.pdbx_seq_one_letter_code
_entity_poly.pdbx_strand_id
1 'polypeptide(L)'
;MECLRVREMLQRLLDKELPEAQAEAVHLHLQGCPFCLQEWRELELTRHLLQEAPIPEPPPAFWERVRSHWLQELRRLLPSPVATLRFALLFGTLVALFLLWWRSWGVALWTRWLPP
;
A
#
# COMPACT_ATOMS: atom_id res chain seq x y z
N MET A 1 23.70 26.69 -8.17
CA MET A 1 24.14 25.28 -8.27
C MET A 1 25.08 25.15 -9.45
N GLU A 2 26.11 24.32 -9.32
CA GLU A 2 27.10 24.07 -10.37
C GLU A 2 26.58 23.11 -11.43
N CYS A 3 26.92 23.35 -12.71
CA CYS A 3 26.47 22.52 -13.84
C CYS A 3 26.83 21.04 -13.64
N LEU A 4 28.05 20.73 -13.19
CA LEU A 4 28.49 19.34 -12.97
C LEU A 4 27.51 18.57 -12.08
N ARG A 5 27.11 19.19 -10.97
CA ARG A 5 26.19 18.58 -10.00
C ARG A 5 24.79 18.42 -10.56
N VAL A 6 24.32 19.38 -11.35
CA VAL A 6 23.00 19.29 -12.00
C VAL A 6 22.97 18.14 -12.99
N ARG A 7 24.02 17.98 -13.80
CA ARG A 7 24.14 16.89 -14.78
C ARG A 7 24.10 15.51 -14.12
N GLU A 8 24.79 15.33 -13.01
CA GLU A 8 24.73 14.09 -12.19
C GLU A 8 23.33 13.81 -11.63
N MET A 9 22.51 14.85 -11.43
CA MET A 9 21.17 14.74 -10.86
C MET A 9 20.07 14.55 -11.92
N LEU A 10 20.34 14.77 -13.22
CA LEU A 10 19.31 14.71 -14.28
C LEU A 10 18.64 13.35 -14.39
N GLN A 11 19.39 12.24 -14.29
CA GLN A 11 18.81 10.89 -14.35
C GLN A 11 17.86 10.64 -13.17
N ARG A 12 18.29 10.99 -11.96
CA ARG A 12 17.47 10.86 -10.75
C ARG A 12 16.24 11.76 -10.79
N LEU A 13 16.35 12.94 -11.42
CA LEU A 13 15.21 13.82 -11.68
C LEU A 13 14.21 13.16 -12.65
N LEU A 14 14.71 12.56 -13.74
CA LEU A 14 13.91 11.85 -14.75
C LEU A 14 13.10 10.71 -14.12
N ASP A 15 13.73 9.96 -13.22
CA ASP A 15 13.13 8.82 -12.52
C ASP A 15 12.30 9.22 -11.29
N LYS A 16 12.18 10.53 -11.00
CA LYS A 16 11.47 11.09 -9.83
C LYS A 16 12.01 10.61 -8.48
N GLU A 17 13.31 10.41 -8.40
CA GLU A 17 14.01 9.93 -7.19
C GLU A 17 14.68 11.05 -6.38
N LEU A 18 14.61 12.30 -6.85
CA LEU A 18 15.11 13.45 -6.10
C LEU A 18 14.10 13.91 -5.04
N PRO A 19 14.56 14.29 -3.84
CA PRO A 19 13.75 15.05 -2.90
C PRO A 19 13.24 16.34 -3.55
N GLU A 20 12.03 16.77 -3.19
CA GLU A 20 11.33 17.91 -3.81
C GLU A 20 12.19 19.18 -3.89
N ALA A 21 12.84 19.57 -2.79
CA ALA A 21 13.72 20.74 -2.74
C ALA A 21 14.92 20.65 -3.71
N GLN A 22 15.43 19.44 -3.96
CA GLN A 22 16.53 19.22 -4.90
C GLN A 22 16.03 19.26 -6.34
N ALA A 23 14.86 18.69 -6.61
CA ALA A 23 14.22 18.76 -7.92
C ALA A 23 13.95 20.22 -8.31
N GLU A 24 13.39 21.02 -7.41
CA GLU A 24 13.12 22.45 -7.64
C GLU A 24 14.40 23.23 -7.95
N ALA A 25 15.47 22.99 -7.17
CA ALA A 25 16.75 23.65 -7.39
C ALA A 25 17.37 23.29 -8.76
N VAL A 26 17.21 22.04 -9.22
CA VAL A 26 17.61 21.63 -10.57
C VAL A 26 16.73 22.31 -11.63
N HIS A 27 15.41 22.34 -11.46
CA HIS A 27 14.51 23.02 -12.39
C HIS A 27 14.84 24.51 -12.55
N LEU A 28 15.12 25.21 -11.44
CA LEU A 28 15.59 26.60 -11.47
C LEU A 28 16.89 26.75 -12.27
N HIS A 29 17.84 25.82 -12.13
CA HIS A 29 19.06 25.84 -12.93
C HIS A 29 18.80 25.63 -14.42
N LEU A 30 17.90 24.71 -14.79
CA LEU A 30 17.53 24.44 -16.19
C LEU A 30 16.90 25.67 -16.88
N GLN A 31 16.22 26.54 -16.12
CA GLN A 31 15.71 27.81 -16.65
C GLN A 31 16.82 28.81 -16.99
N GLY A 32 17.96 28.75 -16.29
CA GLY A 32 19.07 29.69 -16.45
C GLY A 32 20.25 29.17 -17.27
N CYS A 33 20.36 27.85 -17.49
CA CYS A 33 21.49 27.22 -18.15
C CYS A 33 21.07 26.46 -19.42
N PRO A 34 21.38 26.98 -20.63
CA PRO A 34 20.96 26.33 -21.88
C PRO A 34 21.64 24.98 -22.12
N PHE A 35 22.89 24.80 -21.64
CA PHE A 35 23.62 23.53 -21.79
C PHE A 35 22.96 22.40 -21.01
N CYS A 36 22.65 22.63 -19.73
CA CYS A 36 21.97 21.62 -18.90
C CYS A 36 20.53 21.38 -19.40
N LEU A 37 19.86 22.41 -19.91
CA LEU A 37 18.54 22.27 -20.53
C LEU A 37 18.58 21.40 -21.79
N GLN A 38 19.61 21.54 -22.62
CA GLN A 38 19.79 20.69 -23.79
C GLN A 38 19.99 19.23 -23.39
N GLU A 39 20.88 18.95 -22.44
CA GLU A 39 21.11 17.58 -21.95
C GLU A 39 19.83 16.96 -21.36
N TRP A 40 19.05 17.75 -20.61
CA TRP A 40 17.75 17.32 -20.10
C TRP A 40 16.78 16.93 -21.22
N ARG A 41 16.68 17.75 -22.28
CA ARG A 41 15.81 17.47 -23.43
C ARG A 41 16.25 16.21 -24.19
N GLU A 42 17.55 15.98 -24.35
CA GLU A 42 18.09 14.78 -24.99
C GLU A 42 17.74 13.51 -24.19
N LEU A 43 17.82 13.57 -22.85
CA LEU A 43 17.38 12.49 -21.97
C LEU A 43 15.86 12.25 -22.06
N GLU A 44 15.04 13.30 -22.04
CA GLU A 44 13.59 13.19 -22.19
C GLU A 44 13.18 12.60 -23.54
N LEU A 45 13.84 13.01 -24.63
CA LEU A 45 13.61 12.46 -25.96
C LEU A 45 13.93 10.97 -26.00
N THR A 46 15.07 10.56 -25.44
CA THR A 46 15.46 9.14 -25.36
C THR A 46 14.42 8.33 -24.60
N ARG A 47 13.95 8.84 -23.45
CA ARG A 47 12.89 8.20 -22.66
C ARG A 47 11.59 8.06 -23.46
N HIS A 48 11.21 9.11 -24.19
CA HIS A 48 10.00 9.10 -25.01
C HIS A 48 10.06 8.01 -26.09
N LEU A 49 11.16 7.93 -26.83
CA LEU A 49 11.37 6.93 -27.88
C LEU A 49 11.31 5.50 -27.33
N LEU A 50 11.86 5.26 -26.13
CA LEU A 50 11.78 3.96 -25.47
C LEU A 50 10.36 3.62 -25.00
N GLN A 51 9.55 4.62 -24.61
CA GLN A 51 8.17 4.40 -24.19
C GLN A 51 7.23 4.06 -25.35
N GLU A 52 7.53 4.54 -26.55
CA GLU A 52 6.78 4.22 -27.77
C GLU A 52 7.13 2.84 -28.33
N ALA A 53 8.19 2.21 -27.83
CA ALA A 53 8.57 0.88 -28.27
C ALA A 53 7.49 -0.16 -27.91
N PRO A 54 7.17 -1.09 -28.82
CA PRO A 54 6.19 -2.13 -28.54
C PRO A 54 6.67 -3.00 -27.38
N ILE A 55 5.83 -3.10 -26.34
CA ILE A 55 6.11 -3.96 -25.19
C ILE A 55 5.81 -5.41 -25.63
N PRO A 56 6.78 -6.32 -25.57
CA PRO A 56 6.56 -7.71 -25.93
C PRO A 56 5.55 -8.35 -24.96
N GLU A 57 4.63 -9.14 -25.50
CA GLU A 57 3.66 -9.86 -24.68
C GLU A 57 4.40 -10.92 -23.84
N PRO A 58 4.26 -10.91 -22.51
CA PRO A 58 4.91 -11.89 -21.66
C PRO A 58 4.34 -13.30 -21.92
N PRO A 59 5.12 -14.37 -21.72
CA PRO A 59 4.65 -15.73 -21.95
C PRO A 59 3.44 -16.05 -21.06
N PRO A 60 2.48 -16.90 -21.49
CA PRO A 60 1.23 -17.15 -20.76
C PRO A 60 1.43 -17.52 -19.27
N ALA A 61 2.44 -18.34 -18.98
CA ALA A 61 2.78 -18.77 -17.62
C ALA A 61 3.28 -17.63 -16.69
N PHE A 62 3.63 -16.46 -17.24
CA PHE A 62 4.03 -15.29 -16.45
C PHE A 62 2.86 -14.79 -15.60
N TRP A 63 1.69 -14.63 -16.20
CA TRP A 63 0.50 -14.10 -15.50
C TRP A 63 -0.01 -15.05 -14.43
N GLU A 64 0.13 -16.36 -14.64
CA GLU A 64 -0.18 -17.36 -13.63
C GLU A 64 0.70 -17.21 -12.40
N ARG A 65 2.02 -17.04 -12.60
CA ARG A 65 2.98 -16.83 -11.51
C ARG A 65 2.74 -15.52 -10.76
N VAL A 66 2.48 -14.42 -11.50
CA VAL A 66 2.14 -13.12 -10.89
C VAL A 66 0.89 -13.26 -10.03
N ARG A 67 -0.16 -13.89 -10.56
CA ARG A 67 -1.41 -14.10 -9.84
C ARG A 67 -1.21 -14.97 -8.60
N SER A 68 -0.45 -16.06 -8.69
CA SER A 68 -0.21 -16.93 -7.54
C SER A 68 0.56 -16.22 -6.43
N HIS A 69 1.58 -15.45 -6.79
CA HIS A 69 2.37 -14.69 -5.82
C HIS A 69 1.52 -13.59 -5.14
N TRP A 70 0.71 -12.88 -5.93
CA TRP A 70 -0.21 -11.87 -5.40
C TRP A 70 -1.27 -12.46 -4.46
N LEU A 71 -1.89 -13.57 -4.84
CA LEU A 71 -2.85 -14.30 -4.00
C LEU A 71 -2.23 -14.80 -2.70
N GLN A 72 -0.98 -15.22 -2.73
CA GLN A 72 -0.26 -15.65 -1.54
C GLN A 72 -0.05 -14.50 -0.56
N GLU A 73 0.30 -13.31 -1.06
CA GLU A 73 0.49 -12.13 -0.21
C GLU A 73 -0.84 -11.62 0.37
N LEU A 74 -1.91 -11.60 -0.43
CA LEU A 74 -3.26 -11.28 0.06
C LEU A 74 -3.72 -12.25 1.16
N ARG A 75 -3.41 -13.55 1.04
CA ARG A 75 -3.72 -14.54 2.08
C ARG A 75 -2.97 -14.31 3.39
N ARG A 76 -1.82 -13.62 3.38
CA ARG A 76 -1.11 -13.24 4.61
C ARG A 76 -1.79 -12.10 5.35
N LEU A 77 -2.40 -11.17 4.61
CA LEU A 77 -3.08 -10.00 5.19
C LEU A 77 -4.51 -10.31 5.66
N LEU A 78 -5.19 -11.24 4.99
CA LEU A 78 -6.57 -11.59 5.34
C LEU A 78 -6.61 -12.54 6.55
N PRO A 79 -7.51 -12.30 7.53
CA PRO A 79 -7.70 -13.23 8.63
C PRO A 79 -8.18 -14.58 8.09
N SER A 80 -7.60 -15.67 8.60
CA SER A 80 -8.03 -17.00 8.17
C SER A 80 -9.51 -17.21 8.52
N PRO A 81 -10.29 -17.89 7.65
CA PRO A 81 -11.70 -18.18 7.94
C PRO A 81 -11.88 -19.01 9.22
N VAL A 82 -10.85 -19.76 9.62
CA VAL A 82 -10.83 -20.51 10.86
C VAL A 82 -10.72 -19.59 12.08
N ALA A 83 -9.94 -18.50 11.99
CA ALA A 83 -9.84 -17.52 13.06
C ALA A 83 -11.17 -16.79 13.28
N THR A 84 -11.84 -16.37 12.20
CA THR A 84 -13.14 -15.69 12.30
C THR A 84 -14.21 -16.58 12.90
N LEU A 85 -14.29 -17.86 12.50
CA LEU A 85 -15.19 -18.85 13.10
C LEU A 85 -14.89 -19.08 14.58
N ARG A 86 -13.61 -19.18 14.98
CA ARG A 86 -13.22 -19.35 16.39
C ARG A 86 -13.67 -18.16 17.24
N PHE A 87 -13.46 -16.94 16.77
CA PHE A 87 -13.91 -15.75 17.49
C PHE A 87 -15.44 -15.69 17.60
N ALA A 88 -16.16 -16.04 16.54
CA ALA A 88 -17.62 -16.10 16.56
C ALA A 88 -18.16 -17.13 17.58
N LEU A 89 -17.56 -18.33 17.63
CA LEU A 89 -17.91 -19.36 18.61
C LEU A 89 -17.61 -18.92 20.04
N LEU A 90 -16.42 -18.37 20.30
CA LEU A 90 -16.04 -17.86 21.63
C LEU A 90 -17.00 -16.77 22.09
N PHE A 91 -17.31 -15.79 21.23
CA PHE A 91 -18.26 -14.73 21.54
C PHE A 91 -19.65 -15.30 21.84
N GLY A 92 -20.16 -16.21 21.01
CA GLY A 92 -21.44 -16.88 21.23
C GLY A 92 -21.49 -17.62 22.58
N THR A 93 -20.42 -18.33 22.95
CA THR A 93 -20.35 -19.01 24.26
C THR A 93 -20.33 -18.03 25.43
N LEU A 94 -19.59 -16.92 25.34
CA LEU A 94 -19.55 -15.89 26.38
C LEU A 94 -20.92 -15.23 26.55
N VAL A 95 -21.61 -14.90 25.45
CA VAL A 95 -22.97 -14.35 25.48
C VAL A 95 -23.94 -15.34 26.13
N ALA A 96 -23.86 -16.63 25.78
CA ALA A 96 -24.71 -17.65 26.38
C ALA A 96 -24.45 -17.79 27.90
N LEU A 97 -23.19 -17.81 28.33
CA LEU A 97 -22.82 -17.84 29.75
C LEU A 97 -23.31 -16.59 30.49
N PHE A 98 -23.17 -15.41 29.89
CA PHE A 98 -23.68 -14.16 30.45
C PHE A 98 -25.20 -14.18 30.60
N LEU A 99 -25.94 -14.65 29.60
CA LEU A 99 -27.40 -14.78 29.66
C LEU A 99 -27.85 -15.81 30.70
N LEU A 100 -27.14 -16.93 30.83
CA LEU A 100 -27.41 -17.94 31.86
C LEU A 100 -27.16 -17.39 33.27
N TRP A 101 -26.05 -16.68 33.45
CA TRP A 101 -25.72 -16.00 34.70
C TRP A 101 -26.78 -14.94 35.04
N TRP A 102 -27.16 -14.11 34.06
CA TRP A 102 -28.23 -13.11 34.19
C TRP A 102 -29.58 -13.73 34.55
N ARG A 103 -29.94 -14.86 33.93
CA ARG A 103 -31.19 -15.58 34.23
C ARG A 103 -31.20 -16.17 35.63
N SER A 104 -30.06 -16.68 36.09
CA SER A 104 -29.87 -17.21 37.44
C SER A 104 -29.95 -16.11 38.50
N TRP A 105 -29.28 -14.97 38.28
CA TRP A 105 -29.18 -13.90 39.26
C TRP A 105 -30.34 -12.90 39.20
N GLY A 106 -30.95 -12.69 38.03
CA GLY A 106 -32.14 -11.85 37.86
C GLY A 106 -33.37 -12.42 38.57
N VAL A 107 -33.53 -13.75 38.58
CA VAL A 107 -34.60 -14.41 39.36
C VAL A 107 -34.33 -14.30 40.86
N ALA A 108 -33.08 -14.46 41.30
CA ALA A 108 -32.70 -14.33 42.71
C ALA A 108 -32.84 -12.89 43.27
N LEU A 109 -32.58 -11.88 42.44
CA LEU A 109 -32.79 -10.47 42.78
C LEU A 109 -34.28 -10.10 42.85
N TRP A 110 -35.13 -10.72 42.01
CA TRP A 110 -36.57 -10.41 41.99
C TRP A 110 -37.34 -11.05 43.16
N THR A 111 -36.97 -12.26 43.59
CA THR A 111 -37.60 -12.92 44.75
C THR A 111 -37.21 -12.32 46.10
N ARG A 112 -36.13 -11.53 46.16
CA ARG A 112 -35.64 -10.92 47.41
C ARG A 112 -36.21 -9.51 47.67
N TRP A 113 -36.94 -8.94 46.71
CA TRP A 113 -37.44 -7.55 46.74
C TRP A 113 -38.98 -7.44 46.72
N LEU A 114 -39.72 -8.53 46.91
CA LEU A 114 -41.19 -8.51 47.06
C LEU A 114 -41.54 -8.54 48.56
N PRO A 115 -41.91 -7.41 49.20
CA PRO A 115 -42.51 -7.47 50.53
C PRO A 115 -43.92 -8.11 50.44
N PRO A 116 -44.40 -8.75 51.51
CA PRO A 116 -45.74 -9.36 51.56
C PRO A 116 -46.87 -8.33 51.45
#